data_AF-A0A1M5YU42-F1
#
_entry.id   AF-A0A1M5YU42-F1
#
_cell.length_a   1.000
_cell.length_b   1.000
_cell.length_c   1.000
_cell.angle_alpha   90.00
_cell.angle_beta   90.00
_cell.angle_gamma   90.00
#
_symmetry.space_group_name_H-M   'P 1'
#
loop_
_entity.id
_entity.type
_entity.pdbx_description
1 polymer ?
#
loop_
_entity_poly.entity_id
_entity_poly.type
_entity_poly.pdbx_seq_one_letter_code
_entity_poly.pdbx_strand_id
1 'polypeptide(L)'
;IAVNYALSQWDRLVVYLDHAEMTPDNNRAENAIRPFVVGRKNWLFAGTPKGAQASADLYSLIETAKANGLEPYRYLRYLFEKLPFAQSVEDYQALLPMQLRVEDVALNDIVSGV
;
A
#
# COMPACT_ATOMS: atom_id res chain seq x y z
N ILE A 1 3.33 34.12 8.43
CA ILE A 1 4.07 32.84 8.61
C ILE A 1 3.51 31.73 7.71
N ALA A 2 2.18 31.53 7.62
CA ALA A 2 1.59 30.59 6.65
C ALA A 2 1.66 31.06 5.17
N VAL A 3 1.41 32.34 4.89
CA VAL A 3 1.44 32.89 3.51
C VAL A 3 2.82 32.73 2.87
N ASN A 4 3.89 33.09 3.58
CA ASN A 4 5.26 32.93 3.07
C ASN A 4 5.63 31.45 2.83
N TYR A 5 5.08 30.52 3.63
CA TYR A 5 5.27 29.08 3.41
C TYR A 5 4.54 28.61 2.14
N ALA A 6 3.30 29.04 1.93
CA ALA A 6 2.57 28.72 0.71
C ALA A 6 3.27 29.27 -0.54
N LEU A 7 3.76 30.51 -0.48
CA LEU A 7 4.53 31.13 -1.56
C LEU A 7 5.83 30.37 -1.86
N SER A 8 6.53 29.87 -0.83
CA SER A 8 7.77 29.10 -1.04
C SER A 8 7.55 27.71 -1.62
N GLN A 9 6.32 27.17 -1.54
CA GLN A 9 5.94 25.89 -2.13
C GLN A 9 5.14 26.04 -3.44
N TRP A 10 4.93 27.27 -3.93
CA TRP A 10 4.04 27.56 -5.05
C TRP A 10 4.33 26.71 -6.29
N ASP A 11 5.60 26.61 -6.69
CA ASP A 11 6.04 25.81 -7.83
C ASP A 11 5.66 24.33 -7.71
N ARG A 12 5.56 23.80 -6.49
CA ARG A 12 5.14 22.41 -6.24
C ARG A 12 3.62 22.27 -6.20
N LEU A 13 2.91 23.30 -5.76
CA LEU A 13 1.45 23.31 -5.65
C LEU A 13 0.76 23.40 -7.02
N VAL A 14 1.40 23.99 -8.02
CA VAL A 14 0.81 24.19 -9.35
C VAL A 14 1.10 23.07 -10.35
N VAL A 15 1.92 22.07 -9.99
CA VAL A 15 2.32 20.94 -10.89
C VAL A 15 1.11 20.19 -11.47
N TYR A 16 0.00 20.11 -10.73
CA TYR A 16 -1.22 19.46 -11.24
C TYR A 16 -1.81 20.15 -12.48
N LEU A 17 -1.45 21.40 -12.76
CA LEU A 17 -1.86 22.11 -13.97
C LEU A 17 -1.18 21.54 -15.23
N ASP A 18 0.02 20.96 -15.07
CA ASP A 18 0.79 20.38 -16.16
C ASP A 18 0.48 18.88 -16.37
N HIS A 19 -0.12 18.22 -15.37
CA HIS A 19 -0.37 16.77 -15.34
C HIS A 19 -1.85 16.47 -15.07
N ALA A 20 -2.60 16.10 -16.10
CA ALA A 20 -4.04 15.84 -16.03
C ALA A 20 -4.43 14.68 -15.10
N GLU A 21 -3.50 13.76 -14.85
CA GLU A 21 -3.64 12.63 -13.93
C GLU A 21 -3.53 13.02 -12.44
N MET A 22 -3.01 14.21 -12.14
CA MET A 22 -2.78 14.67 -10.77
C MET A 22 -3.97 15.48 -10.23
N THR A 23 -4.24 15.30 -8.95
CA THR A 23 -5.24 16.09 -8.23
C THR A 23 -4.57 17.22 -7.44
N PRO A 24 -5.22 18.39 -7.27
CA PRO A 24 -4.70 19.47 -6.43
C PRO A 24 -4.62 19.10 -4.94
N ASP A 25 -5.40 18.09 -4.53
CA ASP A 25 -5.48 17.60 -3.16
C ASP A 25 -4.72 16.28 -2.96
N ASN A 26 -4.36 16.02 -1.70
CA ASN A 26 -3.70 14.82 -1.23
C ASN A 26 -4.67 13.82 -0.57
N ASN A 27 -5.99 13.96 -0.74
CA ASN A 27 -6.99 13.19 0.03
C ASN A 27 -6.80 11.69 -0.12
N ARG A 28 -6.38 11.22 -1.31
CA ARG A 28 -6.11 9.80 -1.55
C ARG A 28 -5.00 9.27 -0.63
N ALA A 29 -3.90 10.00 -0.50
CA ALA A 29 -2.80 9.64 0.38
C ALA A 29 -3.20 9.73 1.86
N GLU A 30 -3.93 10.78 2.25
CA GLU A 30 -4.42 10.95 3.63
C GLU A 30 -5.40 9.84 4.04
N ASN A 31 -6.31 9.45 3.13
CA ASN A 31 -7.25 8.36 3.36
C ASN A 31 -6.52 7.01 3.47
N ALA A 32 -5.46 6.79 2.68
CA ALA A 32 -4.66 5.56 2.73
C ALA A 32 -3.88 5.42 4.06
N ILE A 33 -3.35 6.52 4.61
CA ILE A 33 -2.61 6.48 5.89
C ILE A 33 -3.51 6.49 7.13
N ARG A 34 -4.77 6.95 7.01
CA ARG A 34 -5.69 7.08 8.15
C ARG A 34 -5.90 5.78 8.95
N PRO A 35 -6.13 4.60 8.35
CA PRO A 35 -6.29 3.35 9.09
C PRO A 35 -5.07 3.02 9.96
N PHE A 36 -3.87 3.24 9.45
CA PHE A 36 -2.62 3.07 10.21
C PHE A 36 -2.54 4.05 11.39
N VAL A 37 -2.89 5.32 11.17
CA VAL A 37 -2.87 6.36 12.22
C VAL A 37 -3.90 6.09 13.32
N VAL A 38 -5.05 5.49 12.99
CA VAL A 38 -6.03 5.05 13.99
C VAL A 38 -5.55 3.79 14.70
N GLY A 39 -5.01 2.82 13.96
CA GLY A 39 -4.48 1.57 14.50
C GLY A 39 -3.35 1.77 15.50
N ARG A 40 -2.35 2.61 15.18
CA ARG A 40 -1.21 2.89 16.07
C ARG A 40 -1.63 3.43 17.44
N LYS A 41 -2.77 4.15 17.53
CA LYS A 41 -3.31 4.65 18.80
C LYS A 41 -3.80 3.51 19.70
N ASN A 42 -4.20 2.38 19.10
CA ASN A 42 -4.77 1.22 19.77
C ASN A 42 -3.74 0.08 19.96
N TRP A 43 -2.54 0.18 19.40
CA TRP A 43 -1.51 -0.86 19.52
C TRP A 43 -0.61 -0.59 20.73
N LEU A 44 -0.87 -1.32 21.82
CA LEU A 44 -0.22 -1.18 23.14
C LEU A 44 1.31 -1.28 23.15
N PHE A 45 1.94 -1.80 22.09
CA PHE A 45 3.40 -2.02 22.01
C PHE A 45 4.05 -1.45 20.74
N ALA A 46 3.34 -0.59 19.99
CA ALA A 46 3.87 0.07 18.80
C ALA A 46 4.72 1.31 19.17
N GLY A 47 5.92 1.08 19.70
CA GLY A 47 6.77 2.16 20.26
C GLY A 47 8.18 2.27 19.69
N THR A 48 8.61 1.38 18.79
CA THR A 48 9.99 1.37 18.28
C THR A 48 10.07 1.87 16.83
N PRO A 49 11.16 2.59 16.44
CA PRO A 49 11.37 2.99 15.05
C PRO A 49 11.38 1.81 14.07
N LYS A 50 11.96 0.67 14.48
CA LYS A 50 11.96 -0.56 13.68
C LYS A 50 10.55 -1.10 13.46
N GLY A 51 9.70 -1.12 14.50
CA GLY A 51 8.30 -1.52 14.37
C GLY A 51 7.50 -0.57 13.48
N ALA A 52 7.78 0.74 13.58
CA ALA A 52 7.16 1.74 12.72
C ALA A 52 7.53 1.51 11.25
N GLN A 53 8.81 1.25 10.95
CA GLN A 53 9.27 0.95 9.59
C GLN A 53 8.62 -0.33 9.04
N ALA A 54 8.68 -1.44 9.77
CA ALA A 54 8.08 -2.70 9.33
C ALA A 54 6.57 -2.57 9.09
N SER A 55 5.88 -1.78 9.92
CA SER A 55 4.46 -1.51 9.71
C SER A 55 4.23 -0.65 8.47
N ALA A 56 5.04 0.39 8.25
CA ALA A 56 4.94 1.23 7.05
C ALA A 56 5.15 0.40 5.78
N ASP A 57 6.10 -0.54 5.77
CA ASP A 57 6.36 -1.43 4.64
C ASP A 57 5.13 -2.31 4.35
N LEU A 58 4.57 -2.95 5.38
CA LEU A 58 3.39 -3.82 5.24
C LEU A 58 2.14 -3.05 4.80
N TYR A 59 1.86 -1.90 5.41
CA TYR A 59 0.70 -1.08 5.03
C TYR A 59 0.85 -0.50 3.63
N SER A 60 2.06 -0.13 3.23
CA SER A 60 2.32 0.31 1.84
C SER A 60 2.00 -0.80 0.85
N LEU A 61 2.37 -2.05 1.17
CA LEU A 61 2.06 -3.21 0.34
C LEU A 61 0.54 -3.48 0.25
N ILE A 62 -0.17 -3.38 1.38
CA ILE A 62 -1.63 -3.54 1.44
C ILE A 62 -2.36 -2.45 0.64
N GLU A 63 -1.98 -1.19 0.82
CA GLU A 63 -2.60 -0.08 0.08
C GLU A 63 -2.28 -0.16 -1.42
N THR A 64 -1.10 -0.66 -1.78
CA THR A 64 -0.75 -0.95 -3.18
C THR A 64 -1.61 -2.08 -3.75
N ALA A 65 -1.88 -3.14 -2.99
CA ALA A 65 -2.79 -4.21 -3.41
C ALA A 65 -4.22 -3.70 -3.66
N LYS A 66 -4.75 -2.89 -2.74
CA LYS A 66 -6.05 -2.23 -2.90
C LYS A 66 -6.10 -1.32 -4.12
N ALA A 67 -5.03 -0.55 -4.37
CA ALA A 67 -4.94 0.32 -5.54
C ALA A 67 -4.94 -0.45 -6.87
N ASN A 68 -4.49 -1.70 -6.87
CA ASN A 68 -4.55 -2.61 -8.03
C ASN A 68 -5.83 -3.48 -8.06
N GLY A 69 -6.81 -3.20 -7.19
CA GLY A 69 -8.09 -3.93 -7.15
C GLY A 69 -8.01 -5.32 -6.52
N LEU A 70 -6.89 -5.66 -5.88
CA LEU A 70 -6.72 -6.93 -5.18
C LEU A 70 -7.30 -6.83 -3.76
N GLU A 71 -7.96 -7.89 -3.31
CA GLU A 71 -8.37 -8.01 -1.92
C GLU A 71 -7.12 -8.31 -1.05
N PRO A 72 -6.81 -7.48 -0.02
CA PRO A 72 -5.57 -7.59 0.74
C PRO A 72 -5.27 -8.95 1.33
N TYR A 73 -6.27 -9.63 1.89
CA TYR A 73 -6.07 -10.93 2.53
C TYR A 73 -5.70 -12.00 1.49
N ARG A 74 -6.42 -12.07 0.36
CA ARG A 74 -6.11 -12.96 -0.75
C ARG A 74 -4.70 -12.71 -1.31
N TYR A 75 -4.35 -11.45 -1.51
CA TYR A 75 -3.02 -11.08 -1.98
C TYR A 75 -1.92 -11.52 -1.00
N LEU A 76 -2.05 -11.20 0.29
CA LEU A 76 -1.03 -11.57 1.29
C LEU A 76 -0.91 -13.09 1.44
N ARG A 77 -2.02 -13.82 1.38
CA ARG A 77 -2.00 -15.28 1.38
C ARG A 77 -1.23 -15.81 0.17
N TYR A 78 -1.59 -15.36 -1.04
CA TYR A 78 -0.91 -15.75 -2.26
C TYR A 78 0.58 -15.43 -2.20
N LEU A 79 0.93 -14.23 -1.75
CA LEU A 79 2.31 -13.79 -1.56
C LEU A 79 3.05 -14.77 -0.64
N PHE A 80 2.55 -15.04 0.56
CA PHE A 80 3.23 -15.94 1.51
C PHE A 80 3.26 -17.41 1.06
N GLU A 81 2.29 -17.87 0.28
CA GLU A 81 2.32 -19.21 -0.32
C GLU A 81 3.39 -19.32 -1.42
N LYS A 82 3.63 -18.26 -2.20
CA LYS A 82 4.57 -18.29 -3.33
C LYS A 82 5.98 -17.81 -2.98
N LEU A 83 6.13 -16.95 -1.98
CA LEU A 83 7.41 -16.35 -1.58
C LEU A 83 8.53 -17.37 -1.33
N PRO A 84 8.30 -18.54 -0.68
CA PRO A 84 9.36 -19.53 -0.46
C PRO A 84 9.92 -20.15 -1.74
N PHE A 85 9.18 -20.09 -2.85
CA PHE A 85 9.57 -20.65 -4.14
C PHE A 85 10.29 -19.64 -5.05
N ALA A 86 10.28 -18.36 -4.69
CA ALA A 86 10.97 -17.31 -5.44
C ALA A 86 12.49 -17.39 -5.20
N GLN A 87 13.27 -17.51 -6.28
CA GLN A 87 14.73 -17.61 -6.22
C GLN A 87 15.45 -16.51 -7.01
N SER A 88 14.74 -15.83 -7.92
CA SER A 88 15.25 -14.77 -8.76
C SER A 88 14.55 -13.43 -8.49
N VAL A 89 15.15 -12.33 -8.96
CA VAL A 89 14.54 -10.99 -8.84
C VAL A 89 13.22 -10.94 -9.59
N GLU A 90 13.17 -11.61 -10.74
CA GLU A 90 12.00 -11.73 -11.61
C GLU A 90 10.86 -12.46 -10.89
N ASP A 91 11.17 -13.50 -10.11
CA ASP A 91 10.16 -14.20 -9.30
C ASP A 91 9.55 -13.28 -8.25
N TYR A 92 10.37 -12.47 -7.55
CA TYR A 92 9.86 -11.51 -6.58
C TYR A 92 9.02 -10.41 -7.24
N GLN A 93 9.42 -9.95 -8.41
CA GLN A 93 8.67 -8.96 -9.18
C GLN A 93 7.31 -9.50 -9.63
N ALA A 94 7.24 -10.78 -10.03
CA ALA A 94 5.99 -11.45 -10.40
C ALA A 94 4.98 -11.53 -9.25
N LEU A 95 5.44 -11.41 -7.99
CA LEU A 95 4.58 -11.38 -6.80
C LEU A 95 4.07 -9.98 -6.45
N LEU A 96 4.52 -8.92 -7.15
CA LEU A 96 4.08 -7.55 -6.86
C LEU A 96 2.62 -7.33 -7.28
N PRO A 97 1.85 -6.49 -6.56
CA PRO A 97 0.44 -6.27 -6.84
C PRO A 97 0.12 -5.78 -8.25
N MET A 98 1.06 -5.06 -8.88
CA MET A 98 0.92 -4.49 -10.23
C MET A 98 1.03 -5.55 -11.34
N GLN A 99 1.59 -6.72 -11.03
CA GLN A 99 1.77 -7.82 -11.99
C GLN A 99 0.68 -8.89 -11.87
N LEU A 100 -0.15 -8.82 -10.83
CA LEU A 100 -1.17 -9.82 -10.52
C LEU A 100 -2.56 -9.34 -10.92
N ARG A 101 -3.39 -10.26 -11.41
CA ARG A 101 -4.80 -10.04 -11.67
C ARG A 101 -5.62 -10.66 -10.55
N VAL A 102 -6.88 -10.22 -10.41
CA VAL A 102 -7.78 -10.71 -9.36
C VAL A 102 -7.98 -12.23 -9.42
N GLU A 103 -7.97 -12.79 -10.63
CA GLU A 103 -8.05 -14.24 -10.88
C GLU A 103 -6.81 -15.02 -10.42
N ASP A 104 -5.62 -14.41 -10.44
CA ASP A 104 -4.36 -15.08 -10.06
C ASP A 104 -4.30 -15.29 -8.53
N VAL A 105 -4.95 -14.41 -7.77
CA VAL A 105 -5.06 -14.49 -6.29
C VAL A 105 -6.39 -15.10 -5.82
N ALA A 106 -7.19 -15.65 -6.75
CA ALA A 106 -8.43 -16.29 -6.39
C ALA A 106 -8.17 -17.52 -5.52
N LEU A 107 -8.95 -17.67 -4.46
CA LEU A 107 -8.93 -18.89 -3.68
C LEU A 107 -9.63 -19.96 -4.50
N ASN A 108 -8.88 -20.99 -4.91
CA ASN A 108 -9.51 -22.25 -5.23
C ASN A 108 -10.02 -22.80 -3.90
N ASP A 109 -11.33 -22.74 -3.67
CA ASP A 109 -11.97 -23.35 -2.51
C ASP A 109 -11.81 -24.88 -2.63
N ILE A 110 -10.62 -25.38 -2.33
CA ILE A 110 -10.37 -26.80 -2.16
C ILE A 110 -10.96 -27.17 -0.80
N VAL A 111 -12.26 -27.52 -0.85
CA VAL A 111 -12.94 -28.49 0.02
C VAL A 111 -12.86 -28.17 1.52
N SER A 112 -13.85 -27.45 2.05
CA SER A 112 -14.27 -27.65 3.45
C SER A 112 -15.10 -28.93 3.52
N GLY A 113 -14.40 -30.07 3.45
CA GLY A 113 -14.88 -31.38 3.86
C GLY A 113 -14.69 -31.54 5.37
N VAL A 114 -15.28 -30.63 6.15
CA VAL A 114 -15.56 -30.77 7.58
C VAL A 114 -17.00 -30.36 7.78
#